data_AF-J2VZW7-F1
#
_entry.id   AF-J2VZW7-F1
#
_cell.length_a   1.000
_cell.length_b   1.000
_cell.length_c   1.000
_cell.angle_alpha   90.00
_cell.angle_beta   90.00
_cell.angle_gamma   90.00
#
_symmetry.space_group_name_H-M   'P 1'
#
loop_
_entity.id
_entity.type
_entity.pdbx_description
1 polymer ?
#
loop_
_entity_poly.entity_id
_entity_poly.type
_entity_poly.pdbx_seq_one_letter_code
_entity_poly.pdbx_strand_id
1 'polypeptide(L)'
;MAETVGLLILSAAGATEAASGFGAAAVTLEIAGTTISAASIVGAAAITAASIGLSYALAPSPDVPKPENGSQAIRQAVPPRVRGYGRNRMAGAYMFFEAGGAPPNTSYDVIAYHHGEIERIAGVYLNDDSVTANIDFNNFGTLLTVNPTADGYYGGGHVTLELWKGTTPQPASSFLGPLSPWSPAFHGHGIAYLVCAASAPSDPTDFTKFFPHQKPEPSVVADCALVWDPRDPEQDREDPSTWPRTIDNPVIGLIDYLTGDPEVTGGPGLDYDIAVAPVLDQLLIEASLCDDTIAGEPRYACNGWYQLTNNPEDVIGKFLATCDGWLSEGGDGTIALTVGYYREPAEPPLTDRHIVGWSVENGVAEESLINHLDITITDPAQKYVSAPIDPVEDEESIAIYGKHDQPLDLSWVQSEAQGGRLGRRGMLRLNTKASGTLVTDLYGLVYIGKRWVRVQDPRIRVLNDAVIEIQSATIRRADGQVVFGWKLVDVSQLEESIALPKMYRQDGSFLVRQDGSVFTRQAA
;
A
#
# COMPACT_ATOMS: atom_id res chain seq x y z
N MET A 1 5.96 -26.19 -12.92
CA MET A 1 5.33 -26.20 -11.59
C MET A 1 6.06 -25.16 -10.78
N ALA A 2 5.45 -24.00 -10.58
CA ALA A 2 6.05 -22.89 -9.86
C ALA A 2 5.91 -23.16 -8.36
N GLU A 3 7.03 -23.31 -7.66
CA GLU A 3 7.06 -23.33 -6.20
C GLU A 3 6.99 -21.87 -5.73
N THR A 4 5.82 -21.48 -5.23
CA THR A 4 5.62 -20.23 -4.51
C THR A 4 6.40 -20.31 -3.20
N VAL A 5 7.51 -19.58 -3.12
CA VAL A 5 8.25 -19.40 -1.85
C VAL A 5 7.46 -18.41 -1.01
N GLY A 6 6.56 -18.91 -0.17
CA GLY A 6 5.78 -18.12 0.77
C GLY A 6 6.65 -17.52 1.87
N LEU A 7 6.40 -16.24 2.16
CA LEU A 7 6.97 -15.51 3.30
C LEU A 7 6.46 -16.15 4.59
N LEU A 8 7.35 -16.68 5.41
CA LEU A 8 6.96 -17.32 6.66
C LEU A 8 6.99 -16.27 7.78
N ILE A 9 5.93 -15.45 7.88
CA ILE A 9 5.69 -14.65 9.10
C ILE A 9 5.10 -15.61 10.13
N LEU A 10 5.91 -16.01 11.10
CA LEU A 10 5.44 -16.76 12.26
C LEU A 10 4.63 -15.82 13.15
N SER A 11 3.32 -15.67 12.89
CA SER A 11 2.44 -14.94 13.80
C SER A 11 2.29 -15.77 15.08
N ALA A 12 2.73 -15.22 16.21
CA ALA A 12 2.46 -15.77 17.53
C ALA A 12 0.99 -15.48 17.90
N ALA A 13 0.04 -16.11 17.20
CA ALA A 13 -1.36 -16.06 17.56
C ALA A 13 -1.63 -17.01 18.74
N GLY A 14 -1.69 -16.47 19.95
CA GLY A 14 -2.23 -17.15 21.11
C GLY A 14 -3.74 -17.35 20.97
N ALA A 15 -4.17 -18.39 20.26
CA ALA A 15 -5.57 -18.77 20.16
C ALA A 15 -5.98 -19.63 21.37
N THR A 16 -6.68 -19.05 22.34
CA THR A 16 -7.52 -19.83 23.26
C THR A 16 -8.79 -20.26 22.54
N GLU A 17 -8.93 -21.58 22.36
CA GLU A 17 -10.06 -22.23 21.72
C GLU A 17 -11.39 -21.96 22.47
N ALA A 18 -12.40 -21.46 21.75
CA ALA A 18 -13.79 -21.66 22.09
C ALA A 18 -14.53 -22.16 20.85
N ALA A 19 -14.80 -23.47 20.86
CA ALA A 19 -15.42 -24.21 19.77
C ALA A 19 -16.93 -23.94 19.66
N SER A 20 -17.43 -23.72 18.44
CA SER A 20 -18.64 -24.40 17.93
C SER A 20 -18.85 -24.20 16.43
N GLY A 21 -18.50 -25.24 15.66
CA GLY A 21 -19.17 -25.78 14.47
C GLY A 21 -19.54 -24.87 13.29
N PHE A 22 -18.92 -25.08 12.12
CA PHE A 22 -19.55 -25.65 10.91
C PHE A 22 -18.44 -26.02 9.91
N GLY A 23 -18.58 -27.16 9.22
CA GLY A 23 -17.48 -27.90 8.59
C GLY A 23 -16.94 -27.31 7.28
N ALA A 24 -15.61 -27.26 7.20
CA ALA A 24 -14.82 -27.27 5.97
C ALA A 24 -13.64 -28.24 6.18
N ALA A 25 -13.30 -29.01 5.15
CA ALA A 25 -12.25 -30.02 5.22
C ALA A 25 -10.89 -29.39 5.51
N ALA A 26 -10.32 -29.68 6.68
CA ALA A 26 -8.99 -29.25 7.07
C ALA A 26 -7.93 -30.07 6.30
N VAL A 27 -7.12 -29.40 5.50
CA VAL A 27 -5.82 -29.94 5.06
C VAL A 27 -4.85 -29.70 6.22
N THR A 28 -4.64 -30.73 7.03
CA THR A 28 -3.65 -30.71 8.12
C THR A 28 -2.25 -30.84 7.53
N LEU A 29 -1.50 -29.74 7.48
CA LEU A 29 -0.04 -29.77 7.35
C LEU A 29 0.54 -30.09 8.73
N GLU A 30 1.07 -31.30 8.89
CA GLU A 30 1.79 -31.73 10.10
C GLU A 30 3.10 -30.93 10.23
N ILE A 31 3.13 -29.94 11.12
CA ILE A 31 4.38 -29.34 11.60
C ILE A 31 4.89 -30.20 12.77
N ALA A 32 6.00 -30.90 12.54
CA ALA A 32 6.64 -31.74 13.54
C ALA A 32 7.14 -30.91 14.75
N GLY A 33 6.53 -31.20 15.90
CA GLY A 33 6.93 -30.95 17.29
C GLY A 33 8.14 -30.06 17.60
N THR A 34 7.87 -28.91 18.20
CA THR A 34 8.74 -28.32 19.23
C THR A 34 7.91 -27.98 20.46
N THR A 35 8.21 -28.64 21.57
CA THR A 35 7.63 -28.39 22.89
C THR A 35 8.18 -27.06 23.43
N ILE A 36 7.34 -26.03 23.48
CA ILE A 36 7.70 -24.71 24.01
C ILE A 36 7.66 -24.79 25.55
N SER A 37 8.82 -24.79 26.21
CA SER A 37 8.90 -24.53 27.65
C SER A 37 8.86 -23.02 27.88
N ALA A 38 7.93 -22.57 28.73
CA ALA A 38 7.74 -21.19 29.11
C ALA A 38 8.99 -20.60 29.81
N ALA A 39 9.83 -19.85 29.07
CA ALA A 39 10.75 -18.83 29.58
C ALA A 39 11.53 -18.14 28.44
N SER A 40 10.87 -17.27 27.67
CA SER A 40 11.38 -16.04 27.02
C SER A 40 10.47 -15.70 25.84
N ILE A 41 9.47 -14.85 26.07
CA ILE A 41 8.76 -14.16 24.98
C ILE A 41 9.74 -13.10 24.47
N VAL A 42 10.50 -13.45 23.43
CA VAL A 42 11.06 -12.47 22.49
C VAL A 42 10.28 -12.73 21.22
N GLY A 43 9.25 -11.92 20.99
CA GLY A 43 8.39 -11.98 19.81
C GLY A 43 9.11 -11.39 18.61
N ALA A 44 10.11 -12.08 18.07
CA ALA A 44 10.62 -11.79 16.74
C ALA A 44 9.82 -12.64 15.74
N ALA A 45 8.82 -12.05 15.09
CA ALA A 45 8.21 -12.63 13.91
C ALA A 45 9.26 -12.57 12.79
N ALA A 46 10.00 -13.67 12.59
CA ALA A 46 11.14 -13.67 11.68
C ALA A 46 10.68 -13.52 10.22
N ILE A 47 10.94 -12.38 9.57
CA ILE A 47 10.68 -12.18 8.13
C ILE A 47 11.83 -12.84 7.37
N THR A 48 11.76 -14.18 7.24
CA THR A 48 12.89 -14.98 6.72
C THR A 48 13.03 -14.92 5.18
N ALA A 49 12.30 -14.04 4.50
CA ALA A 49 12.37 -13.83 3.06
C ALA A 49 12.33 -12.33 2.75
N ALA A 50 13.25 -11.85 1.91
CA ALA A 50 13.23 -10.47 1.46
C ALA A 50 12.01 -10.23 0.56
N SER A 51 11.19 -9.24 0.90
CA SER A 51 10.05 -8.83 0.09
C SER A 51 10.46 -7.67 -0.82
N ILE A 52 10.28 -7.85 -2.13
CA ILE A 52 10.51 -6.82 -3.14
C ILE A 52 9.16 -6.32 -3.61
N GLY A 53 8.85 -5.05 -3.35
CA GLY A 53 7.55 -4.47 -3.62
C GLY A 53 7.09 -4.60 -5.07
N LEU A 54 8.01 -4.43 -6.01
CA LEU A 54 7.67 -4.50 -7.43
C LEU A 54 7.46 -5.93 -7.93
N SER A 55 8.26 -6.89 -7.45
CA SER A 55 8.03 -8.31 -7.75
C SER A 55 6.75 -8.82 -7.08
N TYR A 56 6.41 -8.28 -5.91
CA TYR A 56 5.15 -8.55 -5.23
C TYR A 56 3.94 -8.00 -6.02
N ALA A 57 4.02 -6.78 -6.54
CA ALA A 57 2.96 -6.18 -7.37
C ALA A 57 2.74 -6.89 -8.72
N LEU A 58 3.70 -7.70 -9.16
CA LEU A 58 3.65 -8.52 -10.37
C LEU A 58 3.09 -9.94 -10.11
N ALA A 59 2.92 -10.33 -8.85
CA ALA A 59 2.28 -11.58 -8.46
C ALA A 59 0.75 -11.50 -8.62
N PRO A 60 0.03 -12.65 -8.65
CA PRO A 60 -1.44 -12.65 -8.67
C PRO A 60 -2.00 -11.75 -7.57
N SER A 61 -2.99 -10.92 -7.92
CA SER A 61 -3.39 -9.77 -7.12
C SER A 61 -3.52 -10.11 -5.63
N PRO A 62 -2.82 -9.34 -4.75
CA PRO A 62 -2.94 -9.44 -3.31
C PRO A 62 -4.41 -9.44 -2.86
N ASP A 63 -4.74 -10.10 -1.75
CA ASP A 63 -6.08 -10.01 -1.16
C ASP A 63 -6.27 -8.69 -0.41
N VAL A 64 -5.90 -7.56 -1.03
CA VAL A 64 -6.17 -6.20 -0.57
C VAL A 64 -7.29 -5.63 -1.43
N PRO A 65 -8.34 -5.03 -0.84
CA PRO A 65 -9.46 -4.50 -1.59
C PRO A 65 -9.03 -3.51 -2.68
N LYS A 66 -9.67 -3.62 -3.85
CA LYS A 66 -9.51 -2.63 -4.91
C LYS A 66 -10.12 -1.28 -4.51
N PRO A 67 -9.61 -0.16 -5.03
CA PRO A 67 -10.14 1.17 -4.76
C PRO A 67 -11.66 1.28 -4.93
N GLU A 68 -12.21 0.74 -6.02
CA GLU A 68 -13.66 0.77 -6.30
C GLU A 68 -14.50 0.05 -5.22
N ASN A 69 -13.95 -0.98 -4.58
CA ASN A 69 -14.64 -1.70 -3.50
C ASN A 69 -14.91 -0.81 -2.29
N GLY A 70 -14.14 0.27 -2.15
CA GLY A 70 -14.30 1.27 -1.09
C GLY A 70 -15.38 2.29 -1.41
N SER A 71 -15.88 2.39 -2.64
CA SER A 71 -16.83 3.44 -3.05
C SER A 71 -18.26 3.21 -2.58
N GLN A 72 -18.62 1.97 -2.21
CA GLN A 72 -19.96 1.59 -1.78
C GLN A 72 -19.94 1.04 -0.35
N ALA A 73 -20.98 1.39 0.41
CA ALA A 73 -21.07 0.98 1.79
C ALA A 73 -21.56 -0.48 1.93
N ILE A 74 -20.90 -1.25 2.79
CA ILE A 74 -21.18 -2.68 2.96
C ILE A 74 -22.20 -2.88 4.09
N ARG A 75 -23.17 -3.77 3.85
CA ARG A 75 -24.17 -4.22 4.84
C ARG A 75 -23.92 -5.65 5.25
N GLN A 76 -23.15 -5.83 6.32
CA GLN A 76 -22.84 -7.13 6.90
C GLN A 76 -23.02 -7.06 8.42
N ALA A 77 -23.37 -8.19 9.04
CA ALA A 77 -23.59 -8.25 10.49
C ALA A 77 -22.30 -7.99 11.29
N VAL A 78 -21.16 -8.43 10.75
CA VAL A 78 -19.82 -8.19 11.32
C VAL A 78 -18.94 -7.72 10.17
N PRO A 79 -18.96 -6.42 9.84
CA PRO A 79 -18.14 -5.89 8.76
C PRO A 79 -16.67 -5.83 9.19
N PRO A 80 -15.72 -6.06 8.26
CA PRO A 80 -14.32 -5.82 8.55
C PRO A 80 -14.08 -4.33 8.80
N ARG A 81 -13.21 -4.01 9.77
CA ARG A 81 -12.73 -2.65 9.98
C ARG A 81 -11.79 -2.27 8.84
N VAL A 82 -11.86 -1.01 8.41
CA VAL A 82 -11.03 -0.47 7.31
C VAL A 82 -10.12 0.63 7.84
N ARG A 83 -8.87 0.66 7.37
CA ARG A 83 -7.90 1.72 7.68
C ARG A 83 -7.18 2.11 6.40
N GLY A 84 -6.79 3.38 6.29
CA GLY A 84 -6.09 3.90 5.14
C GLY A 84 -4.91 4.78 5.51
N TYR A 85 -3.98 4.91 4.57
CA TYR A 85 -2.84 5.82 4.60
C TYR A 85 -2.94 6.79 3.42
N GLY A 86 -2.59 8.06 3.64
CA GLY A 86 -2.74 9.11 2.64
C GLY A 86 -4.21 9.43 2.34
N ARG A 87 -4.50 9.89 1.13
CA ARG A 87 -5.85 10.28 0.71
C ARG A 87 -6.58 9.16 -0.01
N ASN A 88 -7.75 8.75 0.48
CA ASN A 88 -8.56 7.69 -0.15
C ASN A 88 -10.05 8.02 -0.16
N ARG A 89 -10.78 7.47 -1.13
CA ARG A 89 -12.25 7.45 -1.13
C ARG A 89 -12.76 6.18 -0.45
N MET A 90 -13.54 6.33 0.60
CA MET A 90 -14.09 5.23 1.40
C MET A 90 -15.54 5.52 1.81
N ALA A 91 -16.41 4.54 1.61
CA ALA A 91 -17.77 4.50 2.09
C ALA A 91 -17.85 3.70 3.40
N GLY A 92 -17.17 2.56 3.46
CA GLY A 92 -17.04 1.74 4.66
C GLY A 92 -18.26 0.87 4.95
N ALA A 93 -18.65 0.72 6.21
CA ALA A 93 -19.67 -0.23 6.63
C ALA A 93 -20.82 0.41 7.40
N TYR A 94 -22.04 -0.07 7.17
CA TYR A 94 -23.22 0.37 7.90
C TYR A 94 -23.14 -0.06 9.37
N MET A 95 -23.28 0.91 10.28
CA MET A 95 -23.41 0.68 11.72
C MET A 95 -24.86 0.74 12.19
N PHE A 96 -25.66 1.61 11.57
CA PHE A 96 -27.06 1.82 11.91
C PHE A 96 -27.81 2.30 10.66
N PHE A 97 -29.01 1.79 10.43
CA PHE A 97 -29.89 2.25 9.36
C PHE A 97 -31.34 2.09 9.78
N GLU A 98 -32.09 3.17 9.83
CA GLU A 98 -33.49 3.17 10.26
C GLU A 98 -34.26 4.29 9.56
N ALA A 99 -35.57 4.12 9.39
CA ALA A 99 -36.43 5.20 8.92
C ALA A 99 -37.23 5.78 10.09
N GLY A 100 -37.29 7.11 10.18
CA GLY A 100 -37.98 7.78 11.27
C GLY A 100 -38.60 9.12 10.87
N GLY A 101 -39.31 9.73 11.82
CA GLY A 101 -39.98 11.01 11.63
C GLY A 101 -41.44 10.89 11.15
N ALA A 102 -42.10 12.05 11.01
CA ALA A 102 -43.44 12.13 10.44
C ALA A 102 -43.39 11.98 8.91
N PRO A 103 -44.43 11.44 8.25
CA PRO A 103 -44.47 11.34 6.80
C PRO A 103 -44.30 12.71 6.12
N PRO A 104 -43.47 12.81 5.06
CA PRO A 104 -42.65 11.75 4.47
C PRO A 104 -41.47 11.34 5.39
N ASN A 105 -41.30 10.02 5.58
CA ASN A 105 -40.28 9.49 6.46
C ASN A 105 -38.86 9.86 5.97
N THR A 106 -37.95 10.02 6.93
CA THR A 106 -36.53 10.27 6.67
C THR A 106 -35.75 8.99 6.89
N SER A 107 -34.90 8.62 5.92
CA SER A 107 -33.91 7.55 6.08
C SER A 107 -32.72 8.10 6.83
N TYR A 108 -32.28 7.41 7.88
CA TYR A 108 -31.06 7.71 8.61
C TYR A 108 -30.09 6.55 8.45
N ASP A 109 -28.93 6.83 7.88
CA ASP A 109 -27.88 5.85 7.60
C ASP A 109 -26.59 6.30 8.31
N VAL A 110 -26.01 5.44 9.12
CA VAL A 110 -24.73 5.67 9.81
C VAL A 110 -23.70 4.71 9.25
N ILE A 111 -22.60 5.26 8.76
CA ILE A 111 -21.58 4.49 8.04
C ILE A 111 -20.20 4.79 8.62
N ALA A 112 -19.52 3.76 9.11
CA ALA A 112 -18.15 3.82 9.57
C ALA A 112 -17.20 3.65 8.39
N TYR A 113 -16.49 4.71 8.03
CA TYR A 113 -15.64 4.75 6.84
C TYR A 113 -14.15 4.60 7.15
N HIS A 114 -13.70 4.77 8.40
CA HIS A 114 -12.29 4.59 8.77
C HIS A 114 -12.12 4.21 10.25
N HIS A 115 -11.16 3.33 10.53
CA HIS A 115 -10.72 2.96 11.87
C HIS A 115 -9.50 3.77 12.30
N GLY A 116 -9.64 4.50 13.40
CA GLY A 116 -8.72 5.54 13.85
C GLY A 116 -9.16 6.93 13.40
N GLU A 117 -8.53 7.93 14.02
CA GLU A 117 -8.75 9.34 13.71
C GLU A 117 -8.23 9.66 12.30
N ILE A 118 -9.03 10.37 11.50
CA ILE A 118 -8.64 10.89 10.19
C ILE A 118 -8.12 12.32 10.30
N GLU A 119 -7.26 12.80 9.40
CA GLU A 119 -6.87 14.23 9.41
C GLU A 119 -8.05 15.12 9.06
N ARG A 120 -8.65 14.90 7.89
CA ARG A 120 -9.68 15.77 7.32
C ARG A 120 -10.46 15.10 6.20
N ILE A 121 -11.60 15.69 5.88
CA ILE A 121 -12.44 15.34 4.74
C ILE A 121 -12.12 16.29 3.59
N ALA A 122 -11.64 15.73 2.50
CA ALA A 122 -11.36 16.46 1.26
C ALA A 122 -12.60 16.59 0.37
N GLY A 123 -13.55 15.66 0.47
CA GLY A 123 -14.80 15.72 -0.29
C GLY A 123 -15.79 14.62 0.09
N VAL A 124 -17.04 14.80 -0.31
CA VAL A 124 -18.11 13.82 -0.10
C VAL A 124 -18.80 13.57 -1.44
N TYR A 125 -19.11 12.31 -1.70
CA TYR A 125 -19.91 11.88 -2.84
C TYR A 125 -21.20 11.26 -2.35
N LEU A 126 -22.31 11.56 -3.03
CA LEU A 126 -23.56 10.83 -2.91
C LEU A 126 -23.74 10.02 -4.18
N ASN A 127 -23.67 8.69 -4.06
CA ASN A 127 -23.52 7.77 -5.18
C ASN A 127 -22.26 8.16 -5.99
N ASP A 128 -22.43 8.75 -7.17
CA ASP A 128 -21.34 9.21 -8.02
C ASP A 128 -21.25 10.75 -8.13
N ASP A 129 -22.14 11.48 -7.47
CA ASP A 129 -22.17 12.94 -7.52
C ASP A 129 -21.28 13.53 -6.43
N SER A 130 -20.30 14.36 -6.80
CA SER A 130 -19.56 15.17 -5.84
C SER A 130 -20.46 16.28 -5.33
N VAL A 131 -20.59 16.39 -4.01
CA VAL A 131 -21.51 17.34 -3.37
C VAL A 131 -20.75 18.39 -2.56
N THR A 132 -21.42 19.54 -2.37
CA THR A 132 -20.99 20.57 -1.42
C THR A 132 -22.07 20.74 -0.36
N ALA A 133 -21.73 21.36 0.77
CA ALA A 133 -22.68 21.64 1.83
C ALA A 133 -22.72 23.13 2.18
N ASN A 134 -23.74 23.53 2.94
CA ASN A 134 -23.92 24.88 3.43
C ASN A 134 -22.77 25.34 4.36
N ILE A 135 -22.03 24.40 4.95
CA ILE A 135 -20.83 24.63 5.76
C ILE A 135 -19.73 23.63 5.37
N ASP A 136 -18.50 23.88 5.82
CA ASP A 136 -17.34 23.03 5.53
C ASP A 136 -17.48 21.62 6.14
N PHE A 137 -17.12 20.58 5.37
CA PHE A 137 -17.19 19.18 5.81
C PHE A 137 -16.30 18.85 7.02
N ASN A 138 -15.28 19.67 7.28
CA ASN A 138 -14.38 19.53 8.43
C ASN A 138 -14.93 20.16 9.72
N ASN A 139 -16.15 20.71 9.68
CA ASN A 139 -16.86 21.12 10.89
C ASN A 139 -17.50 19.90 11.58
N PHE A 140 -16.63 19.00 12.08
CA PHE A 140 -17.01 17.71 12.65
C PHE A 140 -18.03 17.84 13.79
N GLY A 141 -18.97 16.90 13.85
CA GLY A 141 -20.04 16.88 14.86
C GLY A 141 -21.11 17.98 14.69
N THR A 142 -21.10 18.70 13.57
CA THR A 142 -22.14 19.67 13.20
C THR A 142 -23.02 19.11 12.10
N LEU A 143 -24.31 19.45 12.10
CA LEU A 143 -25.22 19.12 11.00
C LEU A 143 -24.98 20.02 9.79
N LEU A 144 -24.82 19.41 8.62
CA LEU A 144 -24.60 20.07 7.35
C LEU A 144 -25.75 19.72 6.40
N THR A 145 -26.26 20.71 5.67
CA THR A 145 -27.24 20.49 4.61
C THR A 145 -26.55 20.51 3.26
N VAL A 146 -26.79 19.48 2.46
CA VAL A 146 -26.22 19.36 1.12
C VAL A 146 -26.82 20.42 0.19
N ASN A 147 -25.96 21.12 -0.54
CA ASN A 147 -26.38 22.06 -1.56
C ASN A 147 -26.83 21.32 -2.82
N PRO A 148 -27.78 21.88 -3.60
CA PRO A 148 -28.15 21.29 -4.87
C PRO A 148 -26.94 21.19 -5.82
N THR A 149 -26.88 20.11 -6.58
CA THR A 149 -25.94 20.02 -7.71
C THR A 149 -26.36 20.99 -8.83
N ALA A 150 -25.53 21.13 -9.88
CA ALA A 150 -25.87 21.95 -11.05
C ALA A 150 -27.19 21.52 -11.71
N ASP A 151 -27.51 20.22 -11.67
CA ASP A 151 -28.75 19.64 -12.20
C ASP A 151 -29.92 19.70 -11.21
N GLY A 152 -29.70 20.26 -10.01
CA GLY A 152 -30.71 20.42 -8.96
C GLY A 152 -30.93 19.19 -8.07
N TYR A 153 -30.08 18.16 -8.18
CA TYR A 153 -30.15 16.97 -7.32
C TYR A 153 -29.86 17.33 -5.88
N TYR A 154 -30.47 16.59 -4.94
CA TYR A 154 -30.36 16.82 -3.49
C TYR A 154 -30.77 18.22 -3.01
N GLY A 155 -31.39 19.02 -3.88
CA GLY A 155 -31.88 20.36 -3.56
C GLY A 155 -33.00 20.37 -2.52
N GLY A 156 -33.39 21.57 -2.06
CA GLY A 156 -34.51 21.73 -1.12
C GLY A 156 -34.19 21.34 0.34
N GLY A 157 -32.93 21.02 0.65
CA GLY A 157 -32.51 20.64 2.00
C GLY A 157 -32.90 19.22 2.39
N HIS A 158 -33.11 18.34 1.40
CA HIS A 158 -33.57 16.98 1.62
C HIS A 158 -32.48 16.02 2.11
N VAL A 159 -31.20 16.39 1.99
CA VAL A 159 -30.07 15.60 2.49
C VAL A 159 -29.31 16.40 3.55
N THR A 160 -29.18 15.81 4.73
CA THR A 160 -28.39 16.33 5.85
C THR A 160 -27.29 15.32 6.20
N LEU A 161 -26.08 15.81 6.40
CA LEU A 161 -24.93 15.03 6.81
C LEU A 161 -24.46 15.46 8.20
N GLU A 162 -23.82 14.57 8.93
CA GLU A 162 -23.02 14.85 10.13
C GLU A 162 -21.78 13.98 10.06
N LEU A 163 -20.59 14.57 10.11
CA LEU A 163 -19.33 13.86 9.90
C LEU A 163 -18.52 13.86 11.20
N TRP A 164 -17.83 12.75 11.47
CA TRP A 164 -17.09 12.53 12.71
C TRP A 164 -15.67 12.05 12.42
N LYS A 165 -14.70 12.68 13.09
CA LYS A 165 -13.25 12.52 12.81
C LYS A 165 -12.69 11.19 13.33
N GLY A 166 -13.31 10.57 14.34
CA GLY A 166 -12.86 9.33 14.97
C GLY A 166 -11.94 9.53 16.18
N THR A 167 -12.05 10.66 16.88
CA THR A 167 -11.26 10.96 18.09
C THR A 167 -11.58 9.99 19.24
N THR A 168 -10.69 9.90 20.23
CA THR A 168 -10.95 9.18 21.48
C THR A 168 -10.70 10.11 22.68
N PRO A 169 -11.74 10.56 23.41
CA PRO A 169 -13.16 10.26 23.23
C PRO A 169 -13.82 11.04 22.06
N GLN A 170 -15.00 10.57 21.65
CA GLN A 170 -15.90 11.21 20.69
C GLN A 170 -17.35 11.02 21.17
N PRO A 171 -18.24 12.02 21.07
CA PRO A 171 -19.63 11.86 21.48
C PRO A 171 -20.49 11.14 20.43
N ALA A 172 -21.59 10.52 20.86
CA ALA A 172 -22.59 9.98 19.95
C ALA A 172 -23.37 11.11 19.27
N SER A 173 -23.80 10.88 18.02
CA SER A 173 -24.70 11.80 17.31
C SER A 173 -26.00 12.03 18.09
N SER A 174 -26.25 13.27 18.51
CA SER A 174 -27.53 13.65 19.11
C SER A 174 -28.67 13.69 18.10
N PHE A 175 -28.34 13.84 16.81
CA PHE A 175 -29.32 13.91 15.72
C PHE A 175 -30.11 12.60 15.57
N LEU A 176 -29.48 11.48 15.91
CA LEU A 176 -30.09 10.15 15.91
C LEU A 176 -30.82 9.80 17.23
N GLY A 177 -30.71 10.64 18.26
CA GLY A 177 -31.28 10.39 19.59
C GLY A 177 -32.78 10.00 19.62
N PRO A 178 -33.63 10.49 18.71
CA PRO A 178 -35.04 10.06 18.65
C PRO A 178 -35.25 8.63 18.10
N LEU A 179 -34.23 7.98 17.53
CA LEU A 179 -34.36 6.68 16.86
C LEU A 179 -33.90 5.56 17.79
N SER A 180 -34.75 4.55 18.00
CA SER A 180 -34.37 3.36 18.77
C SER A 180 -33.64 2.34 17.88
N PRO A 181 -32.60 1.63 18.37
CA PRO A 181 -32.03 1.65 19.72
C PRO A 181 -30.92 2.68 19.96
N TRP A 182 -30.73 3.70 19.10
CA TRP A 182 -29.66 4.68 19.26
C TRP A 182 -29.74 5.39 20.62
N SER A 183 -28.59 5.58 21.26
CA SER A 183 -28.48 6.21 22.57
C SER A 183 -27.15 6.95 22.70
N PRO A 184 -26.98 7.78 23.73
CA PRO A 184 -25.69 8.41 24.00
C PRO A 184 -24.55 7.43 24.26
N ALA A 185 -24.78 6.12 24.39
CA ALA A 185 -23.75 5.09 24.54
C ALA A 185 -23.10 4.66 23.20
N PHE A 186 -23.64 5.09 22.06
CA PHE A 186 -23.14 4.72 20.72
C PHE A 186 -22.10 5.73 20.22
N HIS A 187 -21.00 5.91 20.94
CA HIS A 187 -20.04 7.00 20.72
C HIS A 187 -19.09 6.80 19.54
N GLY A 188 -18.84 5.56 19.09
CA GLY A 188 -17.92 5.27 18.00
C GLY A 188 -16.48 5.76 18.26
N HIS A 189 -15.93 5.53 19.46
CA HIS A 189 -14.55 5.88 19.78
C HIS A 189 -13.55 5.22 18.83
N GLY A 190 -12.58 6.01 18.33
CA GLY A 190 -11.60 5.50 17.38
C GLY A 190 -12.20 5.08 16.03
N ILE A 191 -13.38 5.57 15.67
CA ILE A 191 -14.04 5.27 14.41
C ILE A 191 -14.51 6.57 13.78
N ALA A 192 -13.98 6.90 12.61
CA ALA A 192 -14.51 7.96 11.79
C ALA A 192 -15.78 7.45 11.08
N TYR A 193 -16.88 8.16 11.26
CA TYR A 193 -18.17 7.78 10.71
C TYR A 193 -18.95 8.99 10.22
N LEU A 194 -19.90 8.74 9.35
CA LEU A 194 -20.85 9.75 8.88
C LEU A 194 -22.26 9.33 9.24
N VAL A 195 -23.12 10.31 9.48
CA VAL A 195 -24.57 10.17 9.52
C VAL A 195 -25.12 10.85 8.28
N CYS A 196 -25.94 10.15 7.51
CA CYS A 196 -26.67 10.68 6.36
C CYS A 196 -28.17 10.55 6.63
N ALA A 197 -28.87 11.67 6.63
CA ALA A 197 -30.32 11.73 6.68
C ALA A 197 -30.88 12.22 5.35
N ALA A 198 -31.70 11.39 4.72
CA ALA A 198 -32.38 11.70 3.46
C ALA A 198 -33.90 11.69 3.66
N SER A 199 -34.52 12.87 3.60
CA SER A 199 -35.98 13.03 3.68
C SER A 199 -36.58 12.98 2.27
N ALA A 200 -37.64 12.19 2.07
CA ALA A 200 -38.34 12.23 0.79
C ALA A 200 -39.08 13.57 0.61
N PRO A 201 -39.20 14.11 -0.63
CA PRO A 201 -40.00 15.29 -0.89
C PRO A 201 -41.47 15.03 -0.56
N SER A 202 -42.18 16.09 -0.15
CA SER A 202 -43.61 16.00 0.19
C SER A 202 -44.48 15.68 -1.02
N ASP A 203 -44.08 16.11 -2.22
CA ASP A 203 -44.68 15.71 -3.48
C ASP A 203 -43.92 14.49 -4.05
N PRO A 204 -44.56 13.32 -4.20
CA PRO A 204 -43.92 12.14 -4.77
C PRO A 204 -43.40 12.33 -6.20
N THR A 205 -43.97 13.29 -6.96
CA THR A 205 -43.51 13.58 -8.33
C THR A 205 -42.13 14.23 -8.38
N ASP A 206 -41.73 14.90 -7.30
CA ASP A 206 -40.41 15.51 -7.16
C ASP A 206 -39.34 14.50 -6.71
N PHE A 207 -39.71 13.25 -6.37
CA PHE A 207 -38.75 12.25 -5.89
C PHE A 207 -37.63 12.01 -6.93
N THR A 208 -37.99 11.70 -8.18
CA THR A 208 -37.01 11.45 -9.24
C THR A 208 -36.20 12.70 -9.61
N LYS A 209 -36.72 13.89 -9.31
CA LYS A 209 -36.03 15.16 -9.56
C LYS A 209 -34.91 15.39 -8.55
N PHE A 210 -35.15 15.13 -7.27
CA PHE A 210 -34.15 15.34 -6.22
C PHE A 210 -33.26 14.11 -5.98
N PHE A 211 -33.78 12.92 -6.25
CA PHE A 211 -33.16 11.62 -6.02
C PHE A 211 -33.18 10.76 -7.29
N PRO A 212 -32.47 11.16 -8.36
CA PRO A 212 -32.44 10.41 -9.62
C PRO A 212 -31.85 9.01 -9.45
N HIS A 213 -30.89 8.87 -8.54
CA HIS A 213 -30.22 7.61 -8.19
C HIS A 213 -30.88 6.88 -7.01
N GLN A 214 -32.14 7.20 -6.71
CA GLN A 214 -32.85 6.72 -5.52
C GLN A 214 -32.18 7.22 -4.23
N LYS A 215 -32.15 6.38 -3.18
CA LYS A 215 -31.61 6.76 -1.88
C LYS A 215 -30.12 7.14 -2.03
N PRO A 216 -29.69 8.30 -1.51
CA PRO A 216 -28.29 8.69 -1.53
C PRO A 216 -27.41 7.67 -0.79
N GLU A 217 -26.32 7.26 -1.41
CA GLU A 217 -25.30 6.42 -0.77
C GLU A 217 -24.01 7.21 -0.59
N PRO A 218 -23.68 7.65 0.63
CA PRO A 218 -22.54 8.52 0.86
C PRO A 218 -21.21 7.75 0.83
N SER A 219 -20.20 8.37 0.26
CA SER A 219 -18.78 7.99 0.36
C SER A 219 -17.93 9.23 0.58
N VAL A 220 -16.81 9.08 1.29
CA VAL A 220 -15.99 10.21 1.75
C VAL A 220 -14.59 10.08 1.17
N VAL A 221 -14.06 11.17 0.63
CA VAL A 221 -12.62 11.29 0.35
C VAL A 221 -11.98 11.90 1.58
N ALA A 222 -11.19 11.10 2.29
CA ALA A 222 -10.53 11.49 3.53
C ALA A 222 -9.01 11.41 3.39
N ASP A 223 -8.34 12.36 4.03
CA ASP A 223 -6.95 12.20 4.43
C ASP A 223 -6.97 11.33 5.70
N CYS A 224 -6.46 10.11 5.57
CA CYS A 224 -6.75 9.00 6.46
C CYS A 224 -5.93 9.07 7.77
N ALA A 225 -5.29 7.98 8.18
CA ALA A 225 -4.64 7.88 9.47
C ALA A 225 -3.62 9.02 9.72
N LEU A 226 -3.71 9.62 10.90
CA LEU A 226 -2.63 10.42 11.48
C LEU A 226 -1.47 9.48 11.82
N VAL A 227 -0.25 9.87 11.44
CA VAL A 227 0.94 9.03 11.60
C VAL A 227 2.06 9.84 12.23
N TRP A 228 2.74 9.23 13.19
CA TRP A 228 3.95 9.78 13.80
C TRP A 228 5.09 9.90 12.76
N ASP A 229 5.67 11.09 12.64
CA ASP A 229 6.91 11.32 11.88
C ASP A 229 8.10 11.43 12.83
N PRO A 230 9.02 10.45 12.87
CA PRO A 230 10.20 10.49 13.73
C PRO A 230 11.18 11.63 13.40
N ARG A 231 11.01 12.30 12.25
CA ARG A 231 11.82 13.43 11.82
C ARG A 231 11.37 14.75 12.46
N ASP A 232 10.16 14.78 13.01
CA ASP A 232 9.59 15.95 13.63
C ASP A 232 9.77 15.88 15.16
N PRO A 233 10.65 16.71 15.74
CA PRO A 233 10.94 16.68 17.17
C PRO A 233 9.77 17.19 18.04
N GLU A 234 8.74 17.80 17.44
CA GLU A 234 7.54 18.23 18.16
C GLU A 234 6.55 17.07 18.40
N GLN A 235 6.77 15.92 17.75
CA GLN A 235 5.91 14.76 17.87
C GLN A 235 6.46 13.75 18.87
N ASP A 236 5.57 13.14 19.64
CA ASP A 236 5.86 12.04 20.54
C ASP A 236 5.18 10.77 20.01
N ARG A 237 5.96 9.70 19.88
CA ARG A 237 5.47 8.39 19.44
C ARG A 237 4.38 7.84 20.38
N GLU A 238 4.50 8.09 21.67
CA GLU A 238 3.57 7.54 22.67
C GLU A 238 2.35 8.46 22.90
N ASP A 239 2.32 9.64 22.28
CA ASP A 239 1.19 10.58 22.33
C ASP A 239 0.66 10.90 20.92
N PRO A 240 -0.35 10.14 20.44
CA PRO A 240 -0.99 10.38 19.14
C PRO A 240 -1.61 11.77 18.97
N SER A 241 -1.86 12.51 20.06
CA SER A 241 -2.40 13.88 19.96
C SER A 241 -1.39 14.88 19.39
N THR A 242 -0.11 14.51 19.36
CA THR A 242 0.96 15.31 18.78
C THR A 242 1.09 15.14 17.27
N TRP A 243 0.45 14.11 16.68
CA TRP A 243 0.61 13.79 15.26
C TRP A 243 -0.27 14.71 14.40
N PRO A 244 0.31 15.63 13.62
CA PRO A 244 -0.45 16.76 13.11
C PRO A 244 -1.22 16.47 11.82
N ARG A 245 -0.85 15.43 11.07
CA ARG A 245 -1.36 15.19 9.71
C ARG A 245 -1.25 13.74 9.25
N THR A 246 -1.95 13.42 8.17
CA THR A 246 -1.68 12.22 7.36
C THR A 246 -0.31 12.34 6.70
N ILE A 247 0.34 11.20 6.47
CA ILE A 247 1.60 11.11 5.74
C ILE A 247 1.40 10.18 4.55
N ASP A 248 1.80 10.65 3.37
CA ASP A 248 1.83 9.89 2.11
C ASP A 248 3.21 9.29 1.81
N ASN A 249 4.18 9.48 2.71
CA ASN A 249 5.50 8.85 2.60
C ASN A 249 5.40 7.34 2.93
N PRO A 250 5.76 6.45 1.98
CA PRO A 250 5.60 5.00 2.17
C PRO A 250 6.47 4.42 3.29
N VAL A 251 7.64 5.00 3.55
CA VAL A 251 8.55 4.49 4.59
C VAL A 251 7.97 4.77 5.97
N ILE A 252 7.49 5.99 6.20
CA ILE A 252 6.89 6.39 7.47
C ILE A 252 5.58 5.63 7.71
N GLY A 253 4.73 5.51 6.68
CA GLY A 253 3.50 4.71 6.76
C GLY A 253 3.77 3.23 7.04
N LEU A 254 4.84 2.65 6.46
CA LEU A 254 5.24 1.28 6.73
C LEU A 254 5.77 1.10 8.15
N ILE A 255 6.51 2.07 8.72
CA ILE A 255 6.96 2.01 10.12
C ILE A 255 5.76 2.01 11.08
N ASP A 256 4.76 2.86 10.83
CA ASP A 256 3.49 2.87 11.60
C ASP A 256 2.78 1.53 11.49
N TYR A 257 2.65 0.98 10.28
CA TYR A 257 1.99 -0.32 10.08
C TYR A 257 2.74 -1.45 10.80
N LEU A 258 4.07 -1.48 10.73
CA LEU A 258 4.89 -2.53 11.32
C LEU A 258 4.93 -2.48 12.86
N THR A 259 4.96 -1.28 13.46
CA THR A 259 5.23 -1.10 14.90
C THR A 259 4.07 -0.51 15.70
N GLY A 260 3.01 -0.07 15.03
CA GLY A 260 1.81 0.43 15.67
C GLY A 260 1.04 -0.69 16.37
N ASP A 261 0.15 -0.30 17.27
CA ASP A 261 -0.73 -1.23 17.99
C ASP A 261 -1.49 -2.12 16.99
N PRO A 262 -1.35 -3.47 17.04
CA PRO A 262 -2.06 -4.38 16.16
C PRO A 262 -3.57 -4.22 16.17
N GLU A 263 -4.18 -3.79 17.28
CA GLU A 263 -5.62 -3.55 17.35
C GLU A 263 -6.04 -2.34 16.50
N VAL A 264 -5.13 -1.38 16.30
CA VAL A 264 -5.35 -0.13 15.58
C VAL A 264 -4.91 -0.25 14.12
N THR A 265 -3.71 -0.77 13.86
CA THR A 265 -3.12 -0.85 12.52
C THR A 265 -3.45 -2.16 11.80
N GLY A 266 -3.72 -3.25 12.52
CA GLY A 266 -3.83 -4.59 11.92
C GLY A 266 -2.49 -5.12 11.38
N GLY A 267 -1.38 -4.51 11.79
CA GLY A 267 -0.03 -4.94 11.44
C GLY A 267 0.57 -5.94 12.43
N PRO A 268 1.84 -6.34 12.22
CA PRO A 268 2.50 -7.36 13.04
C PRO A 268 2.83 -6.92 14.48
N GLY A 269 2.84 -5.61 14.78
CA GLY A 269 3.14 -5.10 16.13
C GLY A 269 4.57 -5.36 16.58
N LEU A 270 5.54 -5.17 15.69
CA LEU A 270 6.95 -5.32 16.00
C LEU A 270 7.38 -4.32 17.09
N ASP A 271 8.22 -4.78 18.00
CA ASP A 271 8.80 -3.93 19.04
C ASP A 271 9.68 -2.86 18.39
N TYR A 272 9.30 -1.59 18.56
CA TYR A 272 9.99 -0.45 17.97
C TYR A 272 11.45 -0.36 18.43
N ASP A 273 11.72 -0.60 19.72
CA ASP A 273 13.05 -0.44 20.30
C ASP A 273 14.04 -1.49 19.79
N ILE A 274 13.53 -2.63 19.33
CA ILE A 274 14.31 -3.72 18.75
C ILE A 274 14.38 -3.60 17.23
N ALA A 275 13.23 -3.45 16.57
CA ALA A 275 13.13 -3.56 15.13
C ALA A 275 13.53 -2.28 14.40
N VAL A 276 13.23 -1.09 14.96
CA VAL A 276 13.31 0.19 14.24
C VAL A 276 14.30 1.16 14.87
N ALA A 277 14.24 1.39 16.19
CA ALA A 277 15.07 2.38 16.87
C ALA A 277 16.59 2.24 16.57
N PRO A 278 17.19 1.03 16.53
CA PRO A 278 18.62 0.87 16.25
C PRO A 278 19.04 1.28 14.84
N VAL A 279 18.09 1.30 13.89
CA VAL A 279 18.32 1.57 12.46
C VAL A 279 17.54 2.79 11.98
N LEU A 280 16.96 3.57 12.88
CA LEU A 280 16.09 4.70 12.57
C LEU A 280 16.76 5.69 11.61
N ASP A 281 18.01 6.08 11.87
CA ASP A 281 18.76 7.01 11.01
C ASP A 281 18.82 6.54 9.54
N GLN A 282 18.97 5.23 9.31
CA GLN A 282 19.00 4.66 7.97
C GLN A 282 17.61 4.73 7.33
N LEU A 283 16.57 4.39 8.08
CA LEU A 283 15.19 4.47 7.59
C LEU A 283 14.76 5.91 7.28
N LEU A 284 15.22 6.89 8.05
CA LEU A 284 14.95 8.30 7.80
C LEU A 284 15.63 8.80 6.53
N ILE A 285 16.83 8.30 6.21
CA ILE A 285 17.46 8.56 4.91
C ILE A 285 16.60 8.01 3.77
N GLU A 286 16.08 6.79 3.91
CA GLU A 286 15.19 6.19 2.90
C GLU A 286 13.85 6.96 2.78
N ALA A 287 13.29 7.43 3.90
CA ALA A 287 12.11 8.28 3.91
C ALA A 287 12.37 9.60 3.19
N SER A 288 13.52 10.25 3.44
CA SER A 288 13.90 11.48 2.74
C SER A 288 14.05 11.28 1.23
N LEU A 289 14.52 10.11 0.77
CA LEU A 289 14.58 9.81 -0.66
C LEU A 289 13.20 9.71 -1.32
N CYS A 290 12.18 9.24 -0.60
CA CYS A 290 10.81 9.23 -1.10
C CYS A 290 10.27 10.64 -1.33
N ASP A 291 10.70 11.60 -0.51
CA ASP A 291 10.27 13.00 -0.58
C ASP A 291 11.05 13.82 -1.64
N ASP A 292 12.13 13.27 -2.21
CA ASP A 292 12.87 13.91 -3.31
C ASP A 292 11.93 14.35 -4.43
N THR A 293 12.03 15.59 -4.88
CA THR A 293 11.17 16.07 -5.96
C THR A 293 11.66 15.60 -7.33
N ILE A 294 10.80 14.91 -8.07
CA ILE A 294 11.00 14.52 -9.46
C ILE A 294 9.91 15.16 -10.30
N ALA A 295 10.29 16.02 -11.26
CA ALA A 295 9.34 16.68 -12.16
C ALA A 295 8.18 17.44 -11.48
N GLY A 296 8.38 17.91 -10.23
CA GLY A 296 7.40 18.70 -9.48
C GLY A 296 6.52 17.91 -8.50
N GLU A 297 6.69 16.59 -8.41
CA GLU A 297 6.02 15.72 -7.43
C GLU A 297 7.06 15.00 -6.54
N PRO A 298 6.69 14.50 -5.35
CA PRO A 298 7.54 13.58 -4.59
C PRO A 298 7.90 12.35 -5.41
N ARG A 299 9.08 11.78 -5.19
CA ARG A 299 9.57 10.59 -5.89
C ARG A 299 8.60 9.43 -5.71
N TYR A 300 8.17 9.19 -4.47
CA TYR A 300 7.26 8.13 -4.09
C TYR A 300 6.22 8.64 -3.09
N ALA A 301 4.95 8.50 -3.45
CA ALA A 301 3.82 8.69 -2.55
C ALA A 301 2.99 7.40 -2.46
N CYS A 302 2.35 7.21 -1.31
CA CYS A 302 1.57 6.03 -0.96
C CYS A 302 0.19 6.46 -0.47
N ASN A 303 -0.84 6.06 -1.20
CA ASN A 303 -2.22 6.40 -0.89
C ASN A 303 -3.09 5.17 -1.13
N GLY A 304 -3.42 4.47 -0.06
CA GLY A 304 -4.19 3.24 -0.14
C GLY A 304 -4.87 2.88 1.17
N TRP A 305 -5.77 1.91 1.10
CA TRP A 305 -6.51 1.41 2.25
C TRP A 305 -6.62 -0.11 2.20
N TYR A 306 -6.91 -0.69 3.36
CA TYR A 306 -7.01 -2.12 3.57
C TYR A 306 -8.02 -2.42 4.68
N GLN A 307 -8.41 -3.68 4.78
CA GLN A 307 -9.18 -4.22 5.89
C GLN A 307 -8.25 -4.81 6.94
N LEU A 308 -8.58 -4.65 8.22
CA LEU A 308 -7.80 -5.23 9.32
C LEU A 308 -7.77 -6.77 9.30
N THR A 309 -8.59 -7.40 8.45
CA THR A 309 -8.60 -8.85 8.22
C THR A 309 -7.67 -9.30 7.09
N ASN A 310 -7.07 -8.37 6.33
CA ASN A 310 -6.13 -8.72 5.28
C ASN A 310 -4.83 -9.26 5.85
N ASN A 311 -4.14 -10.12 5.09
CA ASN A 311 -2.86 -10.67 5.51
C ASN A 311 -1.81 -9.53 5.59
N PRO A 312 -1.00 -9.46 6.66
CA PRO A 312 -0.01 -8.40 6.79
C PRO A 312 1.03 -8.38 5.67
N GLU A 313 1.39 -9.54 5.13
CA GLU A 313 2.27 -9.64 3.96
C GLU A 313 1.73 -8.85 2.77
N ASP A 314 0.41 -8.90 2.57
CA ASP A 314 -0.21 -8.25 1.42
C ASP A 314 -0.20 -6.72 1.54
N VAL A 315 -0.45 -6.23 2.74
CA VAL A 315 -0.39 -4.81 3.07
C VAL A 315 1.05 -4.28 2.95
N ILE A 316 2.03 -5.01 3.51
CA ILE A 316 3.47 -4.68 3.37
C ILE A 316 3.87 -4.64 1.90
N GLY A 317 3.44 -5.64 1.13
CA GLY A 317 3.71 -5.72 -0.30
C GLY A 317 3.16 -4.52 -1.07
N LYS A 318 1.96 -4.01 -0.72
CA LYS A 318 1.41 -2.78 -1.28
C LYS A 318 2.23 -1.54 -0.92
N PHE A 319 2.66 -1.38 0.33
CA PHE A 319 3.58 -0.29 0.71
C PHE A 319 4.85 -0.32 -0.13
N LEU A 320 5.52 -1.47 -0.19
CA LEU A 320 6.77 -1.62 -0.93
C LEU A 320 6.58 -1.38 -2.43
N ALA A 321 5.43 -1.78 -3.01
CA ALA A 321 5.13 -1.55 -4.42
C ALA A 321 5.14 -0.06 -4.78
N THR A 322 4.67 0.82 -3.88
CA THR A 322 4.62 2.27 -4.15
C THR A 322 6.00 2.93 -4.22
N CYS A 323 7.04 2.32 -3.65
CA CYS A 323 8.40 2.87 -3.61
C CYS A 323 9.48 1.99 -4.25
N ASP A 324 9.10 0.89 -4.94
CA ASP A 324 10.03 -0.18 -5.33
C ASP A 324 10.93 -0.59 -4.13
N GLY A 325 10.29 -0.72 -2.98
CA GLY A 325 10.93 -1.03 -1.71
C GLY A 325 11.44 -2.46 -1.66
N TRP A 326 12.55 -2.64 -0.97
CA TRP A 326 13.10 -3.93 -0.57
C TRP A 326 13.12 -3.96 0.95
N LEU A 327 12.44 -4.94 1.54
CA LEU A 327 12.40 -5.13 2.99
C LEU A 327 12.94 -6.53 3.31
N SER A 328 13.81 -6.59 4.31
CA SER A 328 14.33 -7.81 4.91
C SER A 328 14.50 -7.59 6.41
N GLU A 329 14.68 -8.66 7.16
CA GLU A 329 15.20 -8.60 8.51
C GLU A 329 16.74 -8.59 8.49
N GLY A 330 17.35 -7.82 9.38
CA GLY A 330 18.76 -7.88 9.70
C GLY A 330 19.07 -9.12 10.54
N GLY A 331 20.35 -9.50 10.62
CA GLY A 331 20.77 -10.65 11.43
C GLY A 331 20.55 -10.49 12.93
N ASP A 332 20.23 -9.27 13.39
CA ASP A 332 20.01 -8.86 14.77
C ASP A 332 18.52 -8.61 15.12
N GLY A 333 17.61 -8.84 14.18
CA GLY A 333 16.17 -8.60 14.35
C GLY A 333 15.72 -7.17 13.99
N THR A 334 16.64 -6.32 13.53
CA THR A 334 16.30 -4.99 13.00
C THR A 334 15.66 -5.10 11.61
N ILE A 335 14.91 -4.08 11.19
CA ILE A 335 14.40 -4.02 9.81
C ILE A 335 15.46 -3.44 8.87
N ALA A 336 15.64 -4.06 7.72
CA ALA A 336 16.47 -3.58 6.63
C ALA A 336 15.56 -3.19 5.46
N LEU A 337 15.24 -1.90 5.37
CA LEU A 337 14.44 -1.32 4.29
C LEU A 337 15.33 -0.52 3.34
N THR A 338 15.10 -0.64 2.04
CA THR A 338 15.75 0.20 1.01
C THR A 338 14.74 0.54 -0.07
N VAL A 339 14.58 1.82 -0.38
CA VAL A 339 13.64 2.26 -1.43
C VAL A 339 14.25 2.09 -2.82
N GLY A 340 13.48 2.35 -3.87
CA GLY A 340 13.87 2.26 -5.28
C GLY A 340 14.91 3.29 -5.74
N TYR A 341 15.98 3.48 -4.97
CA TYR A 341 17.13 4.33 -5.30
C TYR A 341 18.38 3.48 -5.34
N TYR A 342 19.09 3.49 -6.47
CA TYR A 342 20.32 2.72 -6.59
C TYR A 342 21.45 3.38 -5.82
N ARG A 343 22.18 2.59 -5.03
CA ARG A 343 23.44 2.97 -4.39
C ARG A 343 24.46 1.88 -4.66
N GLU A 344 25.68 2.27 -4.98
CA GLU A 344 26.77 1.30 -5.14
C GLU A 344 27.02 0.59 -3.79
N PRO A 345 27.14 -0.75 -3.78
CA PRO A 345 27.46 -1.50 -2.57
C PRO A 345 28.77 -1.00 -1.94
N ALA A 346 28.74 -0.69 -0.65
CA ALA A 346 29.92 -0.22 0.09
C ALA A 346 30.77 -1.39 0.63
N GLU A 347 30.13 -2.54 0.81
CA GLU A 347 30.75 -3.77 1.29
C GLU A 347 31.77 -4.30 0.28
N PRO A 348 32.84 -4.98 0.76
CA PRO A 348 33.79 -5.61 -0.14
C PRO A 348 33.08 -6.60 -1.07
N PRO A 349 33.59 -6.86 -2.28
CA PRO A 349 32.98 -7.81 -3.19
C PRO A 349 33.02 -9.23 -2.63
N LEU A 350 31.93 -9.97 -2.85
CA LEU A 350 31.89 -11.41 -2.58
C LEU A 350 32.76 -12.11 -3.63
N THR A 351 33.89 -12.67 -3.19
CA THR A 351 34.86 -13.33 -4.07
C THR A 351 34.69 -14.84 -4.12
N ASP A 352 35.33 -15.47 -5.10
CA ASP A 352 35.42 -16.93 -5.28
C ASP A 352 35.73 -17.73 -4.00
N ARG A 353 36.55 -17.18 -3.11
CA ARG A 353 36.93 -17.79 -1.81
C ARG A 353 35.72 -18.09 -0.92
N HIS A 354 34.67 -17.29 -1.00
CA HIS A 354 33.51 -17.34 -0.11
C HIS A 354 32.34 -18.07 -0.76
N ILE A 355 32.40 -18.29 -2.08
CA ILE A 355 31.35 -18.94 -2.86
C ILE A 355 31.66 -20.44 -2.92
N VAL A 356 30.80 -21.22 -2.27
CA VAL A 356 30.88 -22.68 -2.14
C VAL A 356 30.12 -23.38 -3.26
N GLY A 357 29.05 -22.77 -3.75
CA GLY A 357 28.24 -23.30 -4.86
C GLY A 357 27.42 -22.20 -5.53
N TRP A 358 26.94 -22.46 -6.75
CA TRP A 358 26.12 -21.53 -7.50
C TRP A 358 25.22 -22.25 -8.50
N SER A 359 24.11 -21.61 -8.85
CA SER A 359 23.30 -21.88 -10.04
C SER A 359 23.13 -20.58 -10.81
N VAL A 360 23.23 -20.65 -12.14
CA VAL A 360 23.06 -19.49 -13.01
C VAL A 360 22.10 -19.88 -14.14
N GLU A 361 21.04 -19.12 -14.26
CA GLU A 361 20.08 -19.15 -15.35
C GLU A 361 20.32 -17.91 -16.22
N ASN A 362 20.61 -18.10 -17.50
CA ASN A 362 20.94 -17.00 -18.41
C ASN A 362 19.72 -16.66 -19.26
N GLY A 363 19.29 -15.41 -19.16
CA GLY A 363 18.10 -14.89 -19.81
C GLY A 363 16.80 -15.50 -19.27
N VAL A 364 15.73 -15.19 -19.97
CA VAL A 364 14.39 -15.74 -19.73
C VAL A 364 14.02 -16.54 -20.96
N ALA A 365 13.36 -17.69 -20.76
CA ALA A 365 12.86 -18.49 -21.87
C ALA A 365 11.79 -17.70 -22.64
N GLU A 366 11.69 -17.92 -23.96
CA GLU A 366 10.74 -17.20 -24.82
C GLU A 366 9.29 -17.34 -24.31
N GLU A 367 8.92 -18.51 -23.80
CA GLU A 367 7.59 -18.74 -23.23
C GLU A 367 7.28 -17.93 -21.96
N SER A 368 8.31 -17.42 -21.28
CA SER A 368 8.20 -16.65 -20.03
C SER A 368 8.64 -15.20 -20.20
N LEU A 369 9.01 -14.80 -21.42
CA LEU A 369 9.38 -13.43 -21.75
C LEU A 369 8.16 -12.52 -21.60
N ILE A 370 8.35 -11.36 -20.97
CA ILE A 370 7.28 -10.36 -20.82
C ILE A 370 7.77 -9.05 -21.41
N ASN A 371 7.13 -8.57 -22.47
CA ASN A 371 7.56 -7.36 -23.18
C ASN A 371 6.51 -6.24 -23.20
N HIS A 372 5.38 -6.46 -22.53
CA HIS A 372 4.32 -5.48 -22.37
C HIS A 372 3.78 -5.53 -20.94
N LEU A 373 3.83 -4.39 -20.24
CA LEU A 373 3.39 -4.26 -18.86
C LEU A 373 2.19 -3.33 -18.75
N ASP A 374 1.04 -3.91 -18.38
CA ASP A 374 -0.22 -3.21 -18.16
C ASP A 374 -0.26 -2.65 -16.75
N ILE A 375 -0.11 -1.33 -16.61
CA ILE A 375 -0.04 -0.68 -15.30
C ILE A 375 -1.42 -0.15 -14.92
N THR A 376 -1.88 -0.51 -13.71
CA THR A 376 -3.12 0.01 -13.14
C THR A 376 -2.82 0.85 -11.90
N ILE A 377 -3.37 2.05 -11.82
CA ILE A 377 -3.27 2.97 -10.67
C ILE A 377 -4.67 3.35 -10.17
N THR A 378 -4.76 4.01 -9.01
CA THR A 378 -6.00 4.69 -8.59
C THR A 378 -6.02 6.10 -9.16
N ASP A 379 -7.03 6.47 -9.95
CA ASP A 379 -7.13 7.82 -10.51
C ASP A 379 -8.08 8.72 -9.67
N PRO A 380 -7.55 9.73 -8.96
CA PRO A 380 -8.39 10.69 -8.24
C PRO A 380 -9.33 11.49 -9.15
N ALA A 381 -8.93 11.79 -10.40
CA ALA A 381 -9.74 12.55 -11.35
C ALA A 381 -10.97 11.76 -11.82
N GLN A 382 -10.86 10.43 -11.88
CA GLN A 382 -11.98 9.52 -12.14
C GLN A 382 -12.70 9.06 -10.86
N LYS A 383 -12.64 9.86 -9.79
CA LYS A 383 -13.32 9.60 -8.51
C LYS A 383 -12.76 8.39 -7.75
N TYR A 384 -11.45 8.20 -7.78
CA TYR A 384 -10.69 7.17 -7.05
C TYR A 384 -11.04 5.75 -7.49
N VAL A 385 -11.07 5.51 -8.80
CA VAL A 385 -11.25 4.18 -9.40
C VAL A 385 -9.93 3.71 -10.01
N SER A 386 -9.78 2.39 -10.12
CA SER A 386 -8.66 1.76 -10.83
C SER A 386 -8.74 2.09 -12.31
N ALA A 387 -7.70 2.75 -12.81
CA ALA A 387 -7.57 3.13 -14.21
C ALA A 387 -6.23 2.62 -14.76
N PRO A 388 -6.23 2.08 -15.99
CA PRO A 388 -4.98 1.78 -16.69
C PRO A 388 -4.30 3.08 -17.12
N ILE A 389 -2.97 3.09 -17.13
CA ILE A 389 -2.16 4.17 -17.70
C ILE A 389 -1.41 3.67 -18.94
N ASP A 390 -0.64 4.56 -19.58
CA ASP A 390 0.24 4.18 -20.69
C ASP A 390 1.13 2.97 -20.29
N PRO A 391 1.04 1.83 -21.01
CA PRO A 391 1.79 0.64 -20.67
C PRO A 391 3.29 0.85 -20.95
N VAL A 392 4.11 0.02 -20.32
CA VAL A 392 5.55 -0.03 -20.61
C VAL A 392 5.79 -1.16 -21.59
N GLU A 393 6.30 -0.82 -22.77
CA GLU A 393 6.51 -1.75 -23.88
C GLU A 393 7.99 -1.81 -24.28
N ASP A 394 8.44 -3.01 -24.66
CA ASP A 394 9.69 -3.24 -25.38
C ASP A 394 9.35 -3.53 -26.85
N GLU A 395 9.26 -2.46 -27.66
CA GLU A 395 8.85 -2.53 -29.06
C GLU A 395 9.76 -3.44 -29.91
N GLU A 396 11.06 -3.47 -29.60
CA GLU A 396 12.03 -4.31 -30.31
C GLU A 396 11.75 -5.79 -30.04
N SER A 397 11.51 -6.15 -28.78
CA SER A 397 11.13 -7.51 -28.38
C SER A 397 9.77 -7.91 -28.98
N ILE A 398 8.78 -7.00 -28.97
CA ILE A 398 7.45 -7.25 -29.54
C ILE A 398 7.52 -7.52 -31.04
N ALA A 399 8.36 -6.81 -31.78
CA ALA A 399 8.53 -7.00 -33.22
C ALA A 399 9.10 -8.39 -33.58
N ILE A 400 9.88 -8.99 -32.67
CA ILE A 400 10.54 -10.28 -32.88
C ILE A 400 9.69 -11.44 -32.37
N TYR A 401 9.18 -11.33 -31.14
CA TYR A 401 8.56 -12.44 -30.40
C TYR A 401 7.03 -12.35 -30.32
N GLY A 402 6.45 -11.21 -30.71
CA GLY A 402 5.03 -10.93 -30.47
C GLY A 402 4.80 -10.39 -29.05
N LYS A 403 3.53 -10.08 -28.74
CA LYS A 403 3.14 -9.42 -27.49
C LYS A 403 2.92 -10.43 -26.36
N HIS A 404 3.62 -10.22 -25.25
CA HIS A 404 3.53 -11.00 -24.02
C HIS A 404 3.23 -10.07 -22.83
N ASP A 405 2.00 -10.17 -22.34
CA ASP A 405 1.42 -9.23 -21.38
C ASP A 405 1.55 -9.70 -19.93
N GLN A 406 1.85 -8.76 -19.04
CA GLN A 406 1.72 -8.95 -17.60
C GLN A 406 1.08 -7.71 -16.94
N PRO A 407 0.09 -7.90 -16.06
CA PRO A 407 -0.43 -6.80 -15.26
C PRO A 407 0.53 -6.41 -14.14
N LEU A 408 0.64 -5.11 -13.89
CA LEU A 408 1.26 -4.52 -12.71
C LEU A 408 0.21 -3.72 -11.94
N ASP A 409 -0.15 -4.19 -10.75
CA ASP A 409 -1.14 -3.54 -9.89
C ASP A 409 -0.49 -2.56 -8.92
N LEU A 410 -0.65 -1.26 -9.21
CA LEU A 410 -0.23 -0.13 -8.38
C LEU A 410 -1.43 0.63 -7.82
N SER A 411 -2.45 -0.09 -7.34
CA SER A 411 -3.65 0.48 -6.70
C SER A 411 -3.38 1.48 -5.56
N TRP A 412 -2.21 1.47 -4.91
CA TRP A 412 -1.86 2.44 -3.86
C TRP A 412 -1.09 3.67 -4.39
N VAL A 413 -0.92 3.77 -5.71
CA VAL A 413 -0.33 4.90 -6.40
C VAL A 413 -1.45 5.72 -7.06
N GLN A 414 -1.36 7.04 -6.94
CA GLN A 414 -2.34 7.98 -7.50
C GLN A 414 -1.78 8.93 -8.57
N SER A 415 -0.46 8.87 -8.82
CA SER A 415 0.20 9.63 -9.89
C SER A 415 0.57 8.71 -11.05
N GLU A 416 0.17 9.10 -12.26
CA GLU A 416 0.57 8.43 -13.51
C GLU A 416 2.09 8.47 -13.72
N ALA A 417 2.72 9.60 -13.40
CA ALA A 417 4.17 9.76 -13.56
C ALA A 417 4.94 8.82 -12.61
N GLN A 418 4.48 8.66 -11.37
CA GLN A 418 5.03 7.66 -10.44
C GLN A 418 4.79 6.24 -10.96
N GLY A 419 3.57 5.94 -11.40
CA GLY A 419 3.20 4.63 -11.96
C GLY A 419 4.08 4.22 -13.14
N GLY A 420 4.31 5.12 -14.10
CA GLY A 420 5.17 4.89 -15.25
C GLY A 420 6.65 4.65 -14.87
N ARG A 421 7.19 5.39 -13.88
CA ARG A 421 8.56 5.15 -13.36
C ARG A 421 8.67 3.76 -12.73
N LEU A 422 7.71 3.37 -11.90
CA LEU A 422 7.67 2.05 -11.27
C LEU A 422 7.52 0.94 -12.33
N GLY A 423 6.67 1.13 -13.33
CA GLY A 423 6.52 0.19 -14.45
C GLY A 423 7.81 -0.07 -15.21
N ARG A 424 8.57 0.98 -15.55
CA ARG A 424 9.89 0.84 -16.22
C ARG A 424 10.86 0.05 -15.35
N ARG A 425 10.91 0.34 -14.05
CA ARG A 425 11.73 -0.43 -13.09
C ARG A 425 11.27 -1.88 -12.97
N GLY A 426 9.99 -2.15 -13.20
CA GLY A 426 9.39 -3.48 -13.15
C GLY A 426 9.81 -4.31 -14.35
N MET A 427 9.70 -3.72 -15.54
CA MET A 427 10.12 -4.34 -16.79
C MET A 427 11.59 -4.83 -16.74
N LEU A 428 12.49 -4.03 -16.15
CA LEU A 428 13.90 -4.40 -15.98
C LEU A 428 14.12 -5.66 -15.12
N ARG A 429 13.18 -6.03 -14.25
CA ARG A 429 13.26 -7.21 -13.36
C ARG A 429 12.56 -8.45 -13.90
N LEU A 430 11.74 -8.28 -14.93
CA LEU A 430 11.05 -9.37 -15.60
C LEU A 430 12.00 -10.08 -16.57
N ASN A 431 12.70 -9.32 -17.41
CA ASN A 431 13.61 -9.86 -18.44
C ASN A 431 15.08 -9.72 -18.06
N THR A 432 15.48 -10.29 -16.91
CA THR A 432 16.86 -10.18 -16.46
C THR A 432 17.84 -10.99 -17.32
N LYS A 433 19.01 -10.42 -17.61
CA LYS A 433 20.07 -11.07 -18.41
C LYS A 433 20.58 -12.36 -17.75
N ALA A 434 20.61 -12.40 -16.42
CA ALA A 434 20.96 -13.59 -15.65
C ALA A 434 20.28 -13.55 -14.29
N SER A 435 19.98 -14.72 -13.74
CA SER A 435 19.50 -14.90 -12.38
C SER A 435 20.03 -16.21 -11.81
N GLY A 436 19.80 -16.48 -10.54
CA GLY A 436 20.08 -17.79 -9.98
C GLY A 436 20.30 -17.78 -8.48
N THR A 437 21.13 -18.71 -8.01
CA THR A 437 21.45 -18.85 -6.59
C THR A 437 22.95 -18.82 -6.35
N LEU A 438 23.37 -18.19 -5.24
CA LEU A 438 24.74 -18.24 -4.73
C LEU A 438 24.71 -18.88 -3.34
N VAL A 439 25.54 -19.90 -3.14
CA VAL A 439 25.76 -20.54 -1.85
C VAL A 439 27.12 -20.09 -1.33
N THR A 440 27.10 -19.43 -0.19
CA THR A 440 28.29 -18.88 0.47
C THR A 440 28.56 -19.60 1.79
N ASP A 441 29.80 -19.50 2.26
CA ASP A 441 30.12 -19.83 3.65
C ASP A 441 29.50 -18.79 4.62
N LEU A 442 29.85 -18.86 5.91
CA LEU A 442 29.33 -17.92 6.91
C LEU A 442 29.71 -16.45 6.66
N TYR A 443 30.65 -16.16 5.75
CA TYR A 443 30.93 -14.78 5.34
C TYR A 443 29.73 -14.13 4.67
N GLY A 444 28.83 -14.93 4.07
CA GLY A 444 27.56 -14.46 3.53
C GLY A 444 26.72 -13.67 4.52
N LEU A 445 26.86 -13.90 5.83
CA LEU A 445 26.12 -13.17 6.87
C LEU A 445 26.31 -11.64 6.78
N VAL A 446 27.44 -11.16 6.25
CA VAL A 446 27.72 -9.72 6.05
C VAL A 446 26.74 -9.08 5.05
N TYR A 447 26.20 -9.85 4.11
CA TYR A 447 25.32 -9.38 3.05
C TYR A 447 23.83 -9.62 3.33
N ILE A 448 23.48 -10.19 4.49
CA ILE A 448 22.08 -10.26 4.93
C ILE A 448 21.59 -8.84 5.22
N GLY A 449 20.36 -8.53 4.83
CA GLY A 449 19.83 -7.17 4.93
C GLY A 449 20.36 -6.22 3.85
N LYS A 450 21.06 -6.72 2.82
CA LYS A 450 21.58 -5.90 1.71
C LYS A 450 20.87 -6.24 0.40
N ARG A 451 20.25 -5.22 -0.20
CA ARG A 451 19.61 -5.34 -1.52
C ARG A 451 20.62 -5.56 -2.65
N TRP A 452 21.74 -4.83 -2.62
CA TRP A 452 22.75 -4.82 -3.68
C TRP A 452 24.06 -5.42 -3.18
N VAL A 453 24.59 -6.39 -3.93
CA VAL A 453 25.86 -7.06 -3.58
C VAL A 453 26.77 -7.07 -4.80
N ARG A 454 28.03 -6.67 -4.61
CA ARG A 454 29.06 -6.81 -5.65
C ARG A 454 29.67 -8.20 -5.57
N VAL A 455 29.75 -8.89 -6.71
CA VAL A 455 30.33 -10.23 -6.83
C VAL A 455 31.51 -10.19 -7.79
N GLN A 456 32.59 -10.86 -7.41
CA GLN A 456 33.81 -11.01 -8.19
C GLN A 456 34.26 -12.47 -8.17
N ASP A 457 33.65 -13.29 -9.02
CA ASP A 457 34.00 -14.69 -9.18
C ASP A 457 34.42 -14.99 -10.63
N PRO A 458 35.73 -15.19 -10.89
CA PRO A 458 36.20 -15.50 -12.24
C PRO A 458 35.72 -16.85 -12.78
N ARG A 459 35.19 -17.74 -11.92
CA ARG A 459 34.58 -19.01 -12.34
C ARG A 459 33.21 -18.82 -12.98
N ILE A 460 32.56 -17.68 -12.70
CA ILE A 460 31.21 -17.36 -13.19
C ILE A 460 31.32 -16.14 -14.12
N ARG A 461 31.34 -16.37 -15.44
CA ARG A 461 31.59 -15.30 -16.43
C ARG A 461 30.70 -14.07 -16.26
N VAL A 462 29.43 -14.26 -15.92
CA VAL A 462 28.46 -13.16 -15.72
C VAL A 462 28.65 -12.41 -14.39
N LEU A 463 29.38 -12.98 -13.43
CA LEU A 463 29.66 -12.42 -12.10
C LEU A 463 31.16 -12.17 -11.87
N ASN A 464 31.96 -12.06 -12.93
CA ASN A 464 33.40 -11.81 -12.82
C ASN A 464 33.70 -10.40 -12.26
N ASP A 465 32.79 -9.45 -12.45
CA ASP A 465 32.70 -8.18 -11.72
C ASP A 465 31.31 -7.57 -11.98
N ALA A 466 30.33 -7.94 -11.17
CA ALA A 466 28.94 -7.53 -11.36
C ALA A 466 28.26 -7.16 -10.04
N VAL A 467 27.28 -6.26 -10.11
CA VAL A 467 26.38 -5.95 -9.00
C VAL A 467 25.07 -6.71 -9.22
N ILE A 468 24.66 -7.48 -8.23
CA ILE A 468 23.43 -8.28 -8.24
C ILE A 468 22.41 -7.71 -7.26
N GLU A 469 21.13 -7.85 -7.59
CA GLU A 469 20.01 -7.59 -6.67
C GLU A 469 19.64 -8.87 -5.94
N ILE A 470 19.68 -8.85 -4.60
CA ILE A 470 19.28 -9.97 -3.75
C ILE A 470 17.76 -10.04 -3.72
N GLN A 471 17.22 -11.20 -4.11
CA GLN A 471 15.79 -11.50 -4.10
C GLN A 471 15.39 -12.27 -2.84
N SER A 472 16.28 -13.10 -2.31
CA SER A 472 16.05 -13.88 -1.10
C SER A 472 17.37 -14.22 -0.43
N ALA A 473 17.32 -14.42 0.89
CA ALA A 473 18.47 -14.87 1.68
C ALA A 473 18.00 -15.93 2.69
N THR A 474 18.60 -17.12 2.66
CA THR A 474 18.29 -18.22 3.58
C THR A 474 19.55 -18.69 4.30
N ILE A 475 19.48 -18.78 5.63
CA ILE A 475 20.57 -19.31 6.45
C ILE A 475 20.40 -20.82 6.65
N ARG A 476 21.32 -21.63 6.10
CA ARG A 476 21.40 -23.07 6.34
C ARG A 476 22.28 -23.35 7.56
N ARG A 477 21.67 -23.34 8.74
CA ARG A 477 22.36 -23.49 10.03
C ARG A 477 23.13 -24.81 10.16
N ALA A 478 22.59 -25.91 9.63
CA ALA A 478 23.21 -27.23 9.72
C ALA A 478 24.53 -27.31 8.92
N ASP A 479 24.60 -26.60 7.80
CA ASP A 479 25.74 -26.65 6.87
C ASP A 479 26.70 -25.46 7.04
N GLY A 480 26.34 -24.48 7.87
CA GLY A 480 27.11 -23.24 8.03
C GLY A 480 27.17 -22.41 6.74
N GLN A 481 26.06 -22.35 6.00
CA GLN A 481 26.00 -21.69 4.68
C GLN A 481 24.90 -20.63 4.63
N VAL A 482 25.11 -19.63 3.78
CA VAL A 482 24.07 -18.64 3.42
C VAL A 482 23.78 -18.77 1.93
N VAL A 483 22.50 -18.88 1.59
CA VAL A 483 22.02 -19.02 0.22
C VAL A 483 21.32 -17.75 -0.20
N PHE A 484 21.77 -17.16 -1.30
CA PHE A 484 21.18 -15.97 -1.89
C PHE A 484 20.49 -16.31 -3.21
N GLY A 485 19.22 -15.97 -3.35
CA GLY A 485 18.57 -15.83 -4.65
C GLY A 485 18.89 -14.45 -5.22
N TRP A 486 19.26 -14.37 -6.50
CA TRP A 486 19.71 -13.11 -7.10
C TRP A 486 19.26 -12.92 -8.53
N LYS A 487 19.20 -11.65 -8.94
CA LYS A 487 18.95 -11.19 -10.31
C LYS A 487 20.02 -10.19 -10.73
N LEU A 488 20.49 -10.31 -11.97
CA LEU A 488 21.36 -9.31 -12.59
C LEU A 488 20.49 -8.23 -13.23
N VAL A 489 20.43 -7.07 -12.57
CA VAL A 489 19.65 -5.92 -13.03
C VAL A 489 20.60 -4.88 -13.62
N ASP A 490 20.20 -4.29 -14.74
CA ASP A 490 20.99 -3.25 -15.40
C ASP A 490 20.88 -1.93 -14.62
N VAL A 491 21.91 -1.64 -13.83
CA VAL A 491 21.99 -0.45 -12.97
C VAL A 491 21.85 0.85 -13.76
N SER A 492 22.44 0.92 -14.96
CA SER A 492 22.39 2.12 -15.78
C SER A 492 20.95 2.47 -16.20
N GLN A 493 20.17 1.45 -16.50
CA GLN A 493 18.75 1.59 -16.87
C GLN A 493 17.87 1.94 -15.67
N LEU A 494 18.23 1.50 -14.46
CA LEU A 494 17.51 1.90 -13.23
C LEU A 494 17.63 3.40 -12.97
N GLU A 495 18.79 4.01 -13.23
CA GLU A 495 18.98 5.45 -13.11
C GLU A 495 18.27 6.22 -14.23
N GLU A 496 18.29 5.70 -15.46
CA GLU A 496 17.57 6.29 -16.60
C GLU A 496 16.04 6.24 -16.45
N SER A 497 15.50 5.24 -15.74
CA SER A 497 14.06 5.13 -15.48
C SER A 497 13.46 6.34 -14.73
N ILE A 498 14.31 7.11 -14.04
CA ILE A 498 13.98 8.34 -13.32
C ILE A 498 13.91 9.55 -14.27
N ALA A 499 14.61 9.50 -15.41
CA ALA A 499 14.59 10.58 -16.39
C ALA A 499 13.26 10.58 -17.16
N LEU A 500 12.73 11.79 -17.40
CA LEU A 500 11.66 11.97 -18.39
C LEU A 500 12.13 11.34 -19.72
N PRO A 501 11.24 10.64 -20.46
CA PRO A 501 11.62 10.01 -21.71
C PRO A 501 12.22 11.08 -22.63
N LYS A 502 13.50 10.88 -22.99
CA LYS A 502 14.21 11.73 -23.93
C LYS A 502 13.66 11.42 -25.31
N MET A 503 13.31 12.44 -26.09
CA MET A 503 12.91 12.19 -27.46
C MET A 503 14.14 12.05 -28.36
N TYR A 504 14.23 10.92 -29.05
CA TYR A 504 15.28 10.61 -30.00
C TYR A 504 14.80 10.94 -31.42
N ARG A 505 15.72 11.44 -32.25
CA ARG A 505 15.55 11.43 -33.70
C ARG A 505 15.81 10.00 -34.22
N GLN A 506 15.37 9.72 -35.44
CA GLN A 506 15.62 8.44 -36.12
C GLN A 506 17.12 8.08 -36.26
N ASP A 507 18.01 9.05 -36.09
CA ASP A 507 19.46 8.88 -36.11
C ASP A 507 20.07 8.62 -34.71
N GLY A 508 19.25 8.46 -33.67
CA GLY A 508 19.69 8.24 -32.29
C GLY A 508 20.17 9.48 -31.55
N SER A 509 20.12 10.67 -32.16
CA SER A 509 20.49 11.93 -31.51
C SER A 509 19.33 12.53 -30.70
N PHE A 510 19.64 13.21 -29.60
CA PHE A 510 18.64 13.89 -28.77
C PHE A 510 17.96 15.02 -29.54
N LEU A 511 16.65 15.18 -29.39
CA LEU A 511 16.00 16.45 -29.74
C LEU A 511 16.49 17.53 -28.78
N VAL A 512 16.90 18.68 -29.30
CA VAL A 512 17.44 19.79 -28.53
C VAL A 512 16.61 21.05 -28.85
N ARG A 513 16.23 21.81 -27.82
CA ARG A 513 15.57 23.11 -27.94
C ARG A 513 16.52 24.16 -28.55
N GLN A 514 15.99 25.29 -29.01
CA GLN A 514 16.80 26.37 -29.61
C GLN A 514 17.86 26.94 -28.66
N ASP A 515 17.71 26.73 -27.35
CA ASP A 515 18.64 27.14 -26.30
C ASP A 515 19.74 26.11 -25.99
N GLY A 516 19.76 24.96 -26.68
CA GLY A 516 20.76 23.91 -26.45
C GLY A 516 20.39 22.89 -25.37
N SER A 517 19.21 22.99 -24.74
CA SER A 517 18.73 22.00 -23.76
C SER A 517 18.05 20.80 -24.42
N VAL A 518 18.24 19.59 -23.86
CA VAL A 518 17.62 18.35 -24.37
C VAL A 518 16.11 18.40 -24.16
N PHE A 519 15.35 18.06 -25.20
CA PHE A 519 13.90 18.03 -25.21
C PHE A 519 13.39 16.80 -24.44
N THR A 520 12.83 17.05 -23.26
CA THR A 520 12.13 16.06 -22.44
C THR A 520 10.62 16.26 -22.57
N ARG A 521 9.83 15.19 -22.73
CA ARG A 521 8.36 15.28 -22.70
C ARG A 521 7.95 15.73 -21.29
N GLN A 522 7.44 16.95 -21.15
CA GLN A 522 6.73 17.34 -19.93
C GLN A 522 5.37 16.64 -19.95
N ALA A 523 4.98 16.03 -18.83
CA ALA A 523 3.62 15.55 -18.64
C ALA A 523 2.66 16.73 -18.87
N ALA A 524 1.60 16.49 -19.64
CA ALA A 524 0.59 17.49 -19.97
C ALA A 524 -0.30 17.79 -18.75
#